data_AF-A0A6N4DBD4-F1
#
_entry.id   AF-A0A6N4DBD4-F1
#
_cell.length_a   1.000
_cell.length_b   1.000
_cell.length_c   1.000
_cell.angle_alpha   90.00
_cell.angle_beta   90.00
_cell.angle_gamma   90.00
#
_symmetry.space_group_name_H-M   'P 1'
#
loop_
_entity.id
_entity.type
_entity.pdbx_description
1 polymer ?
#
loop_
_entity_poly.entity_id
_entity_poly.type
_entity_poly.pdbx_seq_one_letter_code
_entity_poly.pdbx_strand_id
1 'polypeptide(L)'
;RQRNEQGWPQNIIVTEAMAKELFPDLAPAQIIGKTAYIGGDEPMTITGVIDQLQAPWVGWSGVERVMLVPQRTEFRSSRYFIRTEPGQRDRMMKEVEEMLVAEDRGRLIRSVRTMEETRDDSYRSYSALQTILWIIVIILTIITALGIVGMVTFSVNRRRKQIGTRRALGASRFDIMKHFMLENFLVTSAGLVLGVGSSIALNIWLVDAFSLPRIGWYYIPVAMVILWVVGQAAVFGPARKASQISPALATRTA
;
A
#
# COMPACT_ATOMS: atom_id res chain seq x y z
N ARG A 1 -20.93 34.64 23.36
CA ARG A 1 -19.56 34.24 23.81
C ARG A 1 -19.72 33.57 25.18
N GLN A 2 -20.09 32.30 25.21
CA GLN A 2 -19.96 31.44 26.39
C GLN A 2 -19.05 30.30 25.94
N ARG A 3 -17.86 30.22 26.55
CA ARG A 3 -16.92 29.13 26.34
C ARG A 3 -17.49 27.98 27.18
N ASN A 4 -17.99 26.94 26.53
CA ASN A 4 -18.64 25.79 27.18
C ASN A 4 -17.79 25.26 28.34
N GLU A 5 -18.28 25.43 29.56
CA GLU A 5 -17.87 24.72 30.77
C GLU A 5 -18.51 23.32 30.80
N GLN A 6 -18.31 22.51 29.76
CA GLN A 6 -18.70 21.11 29.79
C GLN A 6 -17.46 20.27 29.56
N GLY A 7 -16.96 19.70 30.66
CA GLY A 7 -15.90 18.69 30.65
C GLY A 7 -16.29 17.46 29.84
N TRP A 8 -15.37 16.51 29.74
CA TRP A 8 -15.62 15.28 29.00
C TRP A 8 -16.84 14.54 29.56
N PRO A 9 -17.72 13.98 28.71
CA PRO A 9 -18.91 13.29 29.21
C PRO A 9 -18.52 12.02 29.97
N GLN A 10 -19.32 11.65 30.96
CA GLN A 10 -19.01 10.53 31.84
C GLN A 10 -19.02 9.16 31.15
N ASN A 11 -19.63 9.04 29.96
CA ASN A 11 -19.82 7.75 29.30
C ASN A 11 -19.15 7.75 27.93
N ILE A 12 -18.45 6.67 27.62
CA ILE A 12 -17.76 6.48 26.33
C ILE A 12 -18.04 5.12 25.74
N ILE A 13 -17.84 5.03 24.44
CA ILE A 13 -17.76 3.78 23.69
C ILE A 13 -16.37 3.72 23.08
N VAL A 14 -15.67 2.59 23.21
CA VAL A 14 -14.31 2.42 22.67
C VAL A 14 -14.28 1.29 21.65
N THR A 15 -13.31 1.29 20.76
CA THR A 15 -13.05 0.17 19.87
C THR A 15 -12.38 -0.99 20.61
N GLU A 16 -12.45 -2.20 20.05
CA GLU A 16 -11.76 -3.37 20.62
C GLU A 16 -10.24 -3.15 20.69
N ALA A 17 -9.65 -2.51 19.67
CA ALA A 17 -8.23 -2.17 19.65
C ALA A 17 -7.84 -1.19 20.79
N MET A 18 -8.66 -0.17 21.05
CA MET A 18 -8.45 0.76 22.18
C MET A 18 -8.65 0.04 23.52
N ALA A 19 -9.67 -0.80 23.63
CA ALA A 19 -9.99 -1.53 24.85
C ALA A 19 -8.84 -2.47 25.26
N LYS A 20 -8.25 -3.20 24.30
CA LYS A 20 -7.10 -4.08 24.53
C LYS A 20 -5.83 -3.32 24.91
N GLU A 21 -5.64 -2.10 24.41
CA GLU A 21 -4.48 -1.28 24.79
C GLU A 21 -4.62 -0.75 26.24
N LEU A 22 -5.82 -0.33 26.63
CA LEU A 22 -6.09 0.16 27.99
C LEU A 22 -6.14 -0.97 29.03
N PHE A 23 -6.68 -2.13 28.65
CA PHE A 23 -6.89 -3.28 29.53
C PHE A 23 -6.43 -4.59 28.84
N PRO A 24 -5.10 -4.82 28.75
CA PRO A 24 -4.55 -5.96 28.00
C PRO A 24 -4.96 -7.33 28.56
N ASP A 25 -5.30 -7.41 29.85
CA ASP A 25 -5.61 -8.67 30.55
C ASP A 25 -7.10 -9.02 30.57
N LEU A 26 -7.99 -8.14 30.08
CA LEU A 26 -9.44 -8.31 30.19
C LEU A 26 -10.10 -8.60 28.84
N ALA A 27 -11.08 -9.49 28.84
CA ALA A 27 -11.93 -9.69 27.67
C ALA A 27 -12.83 -8.46 27.43
N PRO A 28 -13.21 -8.13 26.18
CA PRO A 28 -14.02 -6.96 25.86
C PRO A 28 -15.31 -6.82 26.70
N ALA A 29 -15.97 -7.95 27.02
CA ALA A 29 -17.17 -7.97 27.84
C ALA A 29 -16.93 -7.54 29.31
N GLN A 30 -15.71 -7.73 29.83
CA GLN A 30 -15.32 -7.37 31.20
C GLN A 30 -14.84 -5.92 31.32
N ILE A 31 -14.63 -5.24 30.19
CA ILE A 31 -14.18 -3.85 30.12
C ILE A 31 -15.37 -2.88 30.27
N ILE A 32 -16.58 -3.34 29.97
CA ILE A 32 -17.80 -2.57 30.20
C ILE A 32 -17.94 -2.27 31.71
N GLY A 33 -18.13 -0.98 32.05
CA GLY A 33 -18.19 -0.47 33.41
C GLY A 33 -16.84 -0.06 34.00
N LYS A 34 -15.71 -0.29 33.30
CA LYS A 34 -14.39 0.21 33.73
C LYS A 34 -14.24 1.70 33.45
N THR A 35 -13.37 2.34 34.22
CA THR A 35 -13.03 3.76 34.07
C THR A 35 -11.77 3.92 33.24
N ALA A 36 -11.84 4.73 32.20
CA ALA A 36 -10.70 5.27 31.47
C ALA A 36 -10.51 6.75 31.83
N TYR A 37 -9.29 7.27 31.72
CA TYR A 37 -8.99 8.67 32.02
C TYR A 37 -8.54 9.39 30.76
N ILE A 38 -9.06 10.60 30.55
CA ILE A 38 -8.57 11.52 29.52
C ILE A 38 -7.86 12.69 30.19
N GLY A 39 -6.75 13.17 29.60
CA GLY A 39 -5.93 14.24 30.22
C GLY A 39 -5.16 13.83 31.48
N GLY A 40 -5.41 12.63 32.03
CA GLY A 40 -4.80 12.10 33.24
C GLY A 40 -5.67 12.25 34.50
N ASP A 41 -6.72 13.06 34.43
CA ASP A 41 -7.51 13.49 35.60
C ASP A 41 -9.02 13.44 35.38
N GLU A 42 -9.51 13.33 34.15
CA GLU A 42 -10.95 13.25 33.87
C GLU A 42 -11.42 11.80 33.69
N PRO A 43 -12.16 11.21 34.66
CA PRO A 43 -12.65 9.84 34.58
C PRO A 43 -13.87 9.72 33.66
N MET A 44 -13.84 8.70 32.80
CA MET A 44 -14.92 8.33 31.87
C MET A 44 -15.20 6.83 31.99
N THR A 45 -16.48 6.44 31.99
CA THR A 45 -16.93 5.05 32.12
C THR A 45 -17.17 4.45 30.74
N ILE A 46 -16.58 3.28 30.49
CA ILE A 46 -16.77 2.53 29.25
C ILE A 46 -18.15 1.85 29.30
N THR A 47 -19.06 2.28 28.43
CA THR A 47 -20.43 1.75 28.36
C THR A 47 -20.62 0.74 27.23
N GLY A 48 -19.69 0.70 26.27
CA GLY A 48 -19.74 -0.24 25.16
C GLY A 48 -18.38 -0.39 24.50
N VAL A 49 -18.19 -1.56 23.88
CA VAL A 49 -17.04 -1.86 23.03
C VAL A 49 -17.57 -2.19 21.64
N ILE A 50 -17.08 -1.49 20.62
CA ILE A 50 -17.36 -1.78 19.21
C ILE A 50 -16.19 -2.53 18.59
N ASP A 51 -16.48 -3.34 17.59
CA ASP A 51 -15.49 -4.18 16.92
C ASP A 51 -14.40 -3.30 16.25
N GLN A 52 -14.77 -2.54 15.23
CA GLN A 52 -13.84 -1.70 14.48
C GLN A 52 -14.41 -0.32 14.16
N LEU A 53 -13.56 0.69 14.26
CA LEU A 53 -13.82 2.05 13.77
C LEU A 53 -12.49 2.71 13.40
N GLN A 54 -12.42 3.29 12.20
CA GLN A 54 -11.22 4.00 11.75
C GLN A 54 -11.17 5.42 12.33
N ALA A 55 -9.96 5.84 12.69
CA ALA A 55 -9.67 7.18 13.18
C ALA A 55 -10.04 8.23 12.12
N PRO A 56 -10.50 9.43 12.54
CA PRO A 56 -11.06 10.41 11.61
C PRO A 56 -10.02 11.12 10.74
N TRP A 57 -8.73 10.87 10.93
CA TRP A 57 -7.63 11.56 10.24
C TRP A 57 -6.75 10.58 9.48
N VAL A 58 -6.47 10.90 8.22
CA VAL A 58 -5.54 10.13 7.41
C VAL A 58 -4.11 10.33 7.94
N GLY A 59 -3.39 9.24 8.18
CA GLY A 59 -2.03 9.25 8.73
C GLY A 59 -1.94 9.07 10.24
N TRP A 60 -3.08 8.88 10.93
CA TRP A 60 -3.09 8.57 12.36
C TRP A 60 -2.47 7.18 12.62
N SER A 61 -1.53 7.09 13.56
CA SER A 61 -0.76 5.86 13.83
C SER A 61 -1.56 4.76 14.54
N GLY A 62 -2.58 5.14 15.31
CA GLY A 62 -3.57 4.24 15.91
C GLY A 62 -4.87 4.18 15.14
N VAL A 63 -4.87 3.66 13.91
CA VAL A 63 -6.03 3.70 13.00
C VAL A 63 -7.31 3.19 13.66
N GLU A 64 -7.25 2.16 14.49
CA GLU A 64 -8.42 1.59 15.16
C GLU A 64 -8.54 1.99 16.62
N ARG A 65 -7.61 2.80 17.15
CA ARG A 65 -7.62 3.23 18.55
C ARG A 65 -8.50 4.47 18.69
N VAL A 66 -9.81 4.24 18.71
CA VAL A 66 -10.82 5.30 18.66
C VAL A 66 -11.76 5.21 19.86
N MET A 67 -12.17 6.37 20.32
CA MET A 67 -13.19 6.55 21.35
C MET A 67 -14.32 7.42 20.79
N LEU A 68 -15.55 6.95 20.95
CA LEU A 68 -16.76 7.69 20.66
C LEU A 68 -17.29 8.32 21.95
N VAL A 69 -17.61 9.60 21.83
CA VAL A 69 -17.93 10.46 22.95
C VAL A 69 -19.28 11.14 22.66
N PRO A 70 -20.31 10.94 23.49
CA PRO A 70 -21.61 11.55 23.30
C PRO A 70 -21.56 13.02 23.73
N GLN A 71 -20.98 13.87 22.88
CA GLN A 71 -20.84 15.29 23.13
C GLN A 71 -21.72 16.09 22.17
N ARG A 72 -22.58 16.94 22.73
CA ARG A 72 -23.30 17.96 21.95
C ARG A 72 -22.41 19.20 21.87
N THR A 73 -21.72 19.33 20.73
CA THR A 73 -20.89 20.52 20.48
C THR A 73 -21.67 21.50 19.62
N GLU A 74 -21.88 22.72 20.12
CA GLU A 74 -22.44 23.80 19.31
C GLU A 74 -21.38 24.33 18.35
N PHE A 75 -21.43 23.86 17.11
CA PHE A 75 -20.62 24.41 16.02
C PHE A 75 -21.42 25.45 15.23
N ARG A 76 -20.73 26.41 14.60
CA ARG A 76 -21.34 27.35 13.63
C ARG A 76 -21.91 26.66 12.38
N SER A 77 -21.63 25.37 12.20
CA SER A 77 -22.13 24.52 11.13
C SER A 77 -22.46 23.14 11.68
N SER A 78 -23.61 22.57 11.33
CA SER A 78 -23.97 21.19 11.67
C SER A 78 -23.65 20.25 10.52
N ARG A 79 -23.24 19.02 10.84
CA ARG A 79 -23.10 17.93 9.86
C ARG A 79 -24.16 16.88 10.14
N TYR A 80 -24.87 16.47 9.10
CA TYR A 80 -25.85 15.39 9.18
C TYR A 80 -25.31 14.16 8.47
N PHE A 81 -25.50 13.00 9.09
CA PHE A 81 -25.25 11.70 8.47
C PHE A 81 -26.62 11.05 8.23
N ILE A 82 -26.92 10.76 6.97
CA ILE A 82 -28.21 10.19 6.57
C ILE A 82 -27.92 8.85 5.91
N ARG A 83 -28.51 7.80 6.48
CA ARG A 83 -28.44 6.45 5.92
C ARG A 83 -29.67 6.23 5.04
N THR A 84 -29.45 5.85 3.79
CA THR A 84 -30.50 5.59 2.80
C THR A 84 -30.63 4.09 2.54
N GLU A 85 -31.79 3.67 2.02
CA GLU A 85 -31.98 2.32 1.50
C GLU A 85 -31.18 2.12 0.21
N PRO A 86 -30.78 0.87 -0.12
CA PRO A 86 -30.06 0.57 -1.35
C PRO A 86 -30.78 1.11 -2.59
N GLY A 87 -30.04 1.82 -3.46
CA GLY A 87 -30.57 2.40 -4.70
C GLY A 87 -31.28 3.74 -4.57
N GLN A 88 -31.57 4.22 -3.35
CA GLN A 88 -32.29 5.49 -3.15
C GLN A 88 -31.38 6.70 -2.87
N ARG A 89 -30.07 6.47 -2.73
CA ARG A 89 -29.08 7.50 -2.35
C ARG A 89 -29.17 8.77 -3.20
N ASP A 90 -29.10 8.65 -4.52
CA ASP A 90 -28.95 9.82 -5.41
C ASP A 90 -30.24 10.65 -5.47
N ARG A 91 -31.40 9.98 -5.39
CA ARG A 91 -32.70 10.64 -5.25
C ARG A 91 -32.81 11.36 -3.91
N MET A 92 -32.51 10.67 -2.82
CA MET A 92 -32.64 11.21 -1.46
C MET A 92 -31.67 12.37 -1.19
N MET A 93 -30.48 12.39 -1.82
CA MET A 93 -29.58 13.53 -1.73
C MET A 93 -30.24 14.84 -2.20
N LYS A 94 -30.99 14.79 -3.32
CA LYS A 94 -31.72 15.94 -3.85
C LYS A 94 -32.91 16.31 -2.96
N GLU A 95 -33.71 15.31 -2.57
CA GLU A 95 -34.90 15.55 -1.73
C GLU A 95 -34.53 16.13 -0.37
N VAL A 96 -33.47 15.65 0.27
CA VAL A 96 -32.98 16.20 1.54
C VAL A 96 -32.51 17.63 1.37
N GLU A 97 -31.78 17.94 0.31
CA GLU A 97 -31.33 19.29 0.03
C GLU A 97 -32.52 20.25 -0.11
N GLU A 98 -33.52 19.87 -0.90
CA GLU A 98 -34.76 20.64 -1.08
C GLU A 98 -35.54 20.82 0.22
N MET A 99 -35.68 19.77 1.04
CA MET A 99 -36.35 19.85 2.35
C MET A 99 -35.63 20.81 3.31
N LEU A 100 -34.30 20.76 3.37
CA LEU A 100 -33.52 21.62 4.25
C LEU A 100 -33.58 23.10 3.84
N VAL A 101 -33.64 23.39 2.53
CA VAL A 101 -33.83 24.76 2.01
C VAL A 101 -35.26 25.25 2.24
N ALA A 102 -36.26 24.37 2.11
CA ALA A 102 -37.66 24.72 2.34
C ALA A 102 -37.94 25.10 3.80
N GLU A 103 -37.30 24.42 4.75
CA GLU A 103 -37.43 24.69 6.18
C GLU A 103 -36.76 26.02 6.58
N ASP A 104 -35.59 26.34 6.03
CA ASP A 104 -34.84 27.55 6.34
C ASP A 104 -34.13 28.11 5.09
N ARG A 105 -34.75 29.12 4.47
CA ARG A 105 -34.20 29.79 3.27
C ARG A 105 -32.91 30.56 3.52
N GLY A 106 -32.55 30.84 4.78
CA GLY A 106 -31.28 31.46 5.15
C GLY A 106 -30.14 30.45 5.34
N ARG A 107 -30.44 29.15 5.26
CA ARG A 107 -29.48 28.07 5.47
C ARG A 107 -28.49 27.95 4.31
N LEU A 108 -27.21 28.08 4.62
CA LEU A 108 -26.13 27.79 3.67
C LEU A 108 -25.80 26.29 3.70
N ILE A 109 -26.20 25.56 2.67
CA ILE A 109 -25.80 24.17 2.46
C ILE A 109 -24.42 24.17 1.81
N ARG A 110 -23.40 23.78 2.59
CA ARG A 110 -22.00 23.83 2.11
C ARG A 110 -21.67 22.77 1.07
N SER A 111 -22.13 21.54 1.30
CA SER A 111 -21.92 20.42 0.37
C SER A 111 -22.83 19.27 0.76
N VAL A 112 -23.59 18.75 -0.20
CA VAL A 112 -24.21 17.41 -0.12
C VAL A 112 -23.26 16.46 -0.85
N ARG A 113 -22.69 15.51 -0.11
CA ARG A 113 -21.70 14.57 -0.64
C ARG A 113 -21.97 13.17 -0.12
N THR A 114 -21.65 12.19 -0.93
CA THR A 114 -21.68 10.79 -0.52
C THR A 114 -20.49 10.49 0.42
N MET A 115 -20.61 9.41 1.20
CA MET A 115 -19.48 8.91 1.98
C MET A 115 -18.31 8.45 1.08
N GLU A 116 -18.62 7.99 -0.13
CA GLU A 116 -17.62 7.59 -1.12
C GLU A 116 -16.81 8.78 -1.62
N GLU A 117 -17.47 9.86 -2.06
CA GLU A 117 -16.80 11.10 -2.46
C GLU A 117 -15.97 11.70 -1.32
N THR A 118 -16.50 11.67 -0.10
CA THR A 118 -15.79 12.17 1.10
C THR A 118 -14.53 11.36 1.38
N ARG A 119 -14.59 10.04 1.21
CA ARG A 119 -13.43 9.14 1.33
C ARG A 119 -12.41 9.45 0.24
N ASP A 120 -12.85 9.52 -1.01
CA ASP A 120 -11.96 9.73 -2.15
C ASP A 120 -11.25 11.08 -2.07
N ASP A 121 -11.95 12.15 -1.65
CA ASP A 121 -11.34 13.45 -1.39
C ASP A 121 -10.31 13.40 -0.26
N SER A 122 -10.58 12.63 0.81
CA SER A 122 -9.67 12.49 1.96
C SER A 122 -8.37 11.77 1.59
N TYR A 123 -8.44 10.79 0.67
CA TYR A 123 -7.29 10.02 0.22
C TYR A 123 -6.66 10.54 -1.08
N ARG A 124 -7.22 11.57 -1.71
CA ARG A 124 -6.81 12.03 -3.05
C ARG A 124 -5.30 12.30 -3.18
N SER A 125 -4.71 12.98 -2.20
CA SER A 125 -3.27 13.27 -2.19
C SER A 125 -2.42 12.01 -2.05
N TYR A 126 -2.86 11.05 -1.24
CA TYR A 126 -2.18 9.76 -1.05
C TYR A 126 -2.28 8.90 -2.32
N SER A 127 -3.46 8.83 -2.93
CA SER A 127 -3.67 8.10 -4.20
C SER A 127 -2.85 8.69 -5.35
N ALA A 128 -2.73 10.01 -5.42
CA ALA A 128 -1.89 10.67 -6.43
C ALA A 128 -0.40 10.35 -6.25
N LEU A 129 0.11 10.46 -5.02
CA LEU A 129 1.50 10.11 -4.71
C LEU A 129 1.78 8.63 -5.00
N GLN A 130 0.88 7.74 -4.59
CA GLN A 130 0.96 6.30 -4.89
C GLN A 130 1.01 6.05 -6.40
N THR A 131 0.18 6.74 -7.18
CA THR A 131 0.16 6.61 -8.65
C THR A 131 1.49 7.04 -9.27
N ILE A 132 2.05 8.17 -8.82
CA ILE A 132 3.36 8.66 -9.29
C ILE A 132 4.46 7.66 -8.96
N LEU A 133 4.50 7.14 -7.71
CA LEU A 133 5.49 6.13 -7.31
C LEU A 133 5.36 4.85 -8.14
N TRP A 134 4.13 4.39 -8.42
CA TRP A 134 3.90 3.24 -9.30
C TRP A 134 4.44 3.46 -10.70
N ILE A 135 4.20 4.63 -11.29
CA ILE A 135 4.73 4.97 -12.61
C ILE A 135 6.27 4.93 -12.60
N ILE A 136 6.90 5.53 -11.58
CA ILE A 136 8.36 5.52 -11.44
C ILE A 136 8.89 4.08 -11.33
N VAL A 137 8.28 3.25 -10.49
CA VAL A 137 8.65 1.84 -10.32
C VAL A 137 8.55 1.08 -11.64
N ILE A 138 7.47 1.26 -12.39
CA ILE A 138 7.27 0.63 -13.70
C ILE A 138 8.36 1.07 -14.68
N ILE A 139 8.63 2.37 -14.78
CA ILE A 139 9.66 2.91 -15.67
C ILE A 139 11.05 2.37 -15.30
N LEU A 140 11.43 2.42 -14.03
CA LEU A 140 12.73 1.91 -13.57
C LEU A 140 12.86 0.40 -13.82
N THR A 141 11.77 -0.34 -13.65
CA THR A 141 11.74 -1.78 -13.95
C THR A 141 11.96 -2.03 -15.44
N ILE A 142 11.34 -1.25 -16.32
CA ILE A 142 11.55 -1.34 -17.78
C ILE A 142 12.98 -0.99 -18.15
N ILE A 143 13.54 0.09 -17.60
CA ILE A 143 14.94 0.50 -17.85
C ILE A 143 15.90 -0.59 -17.41
N THR A 144 15.67 -1.19 -16.24
CA THR A 144 16.47 -2.31 -15.74
C THR A 144 16.37 -3.53 -16.65
N ALA A 145 15.16 -3.88 -17.10
CA ALA A 145 14.96 -4.98 -18.03
C ALA A 145 15.67 -4.74 -19.37
N LEU A 146 15.61 -3.52 -19.92
CA LEU A 146 16.34 -3.13 -21.13
C LEU A 146 17.87 -3.21 -20.93
N GLY A 147 18.35 -2.79 -19.76
CA GLY A 147 19.77 -2.91 -19.39
C GLY A 147 20.23 -4.37 -19.37
N ILE A 148 19.44 -5.26 -18.76
CA ILE A 148 19.69 -6.71 -18.74
C ILE A 148 19.70 -7.27 -20.18
N VAL A 149 18.70 -6.93 -20.99
CA VAL A 149 18.63 -7.33 -22.41
C VAL A 149 19.87 -6.90 -23.18
N GLY A 150 20.30 -5.65 -22.99
CA GLY A 150 21.49 -5.08 -23.63
C GLY A 150 22.77 -5.82 -23.22
N MET A 151 22.97 -6.04 -21.92
CA MET A 151 24.12 -6.75 -21.38
C MET A 151 24.20 -8.19 -21.90
N VAL A 152 23.09 -8.93 -21.89
CA VAL A 152 23.07 -10.31 -22.40
C VAL A 152 23.32 -10.33 -23.91
N THR A 153 22.68 -9.45 -24.66
CA THR A 153 22.88 -9.37 -26.13
C THR A 153 24.34 -9.08 -26.47
N PHE A 154 24.99 -8.19 -25.72
CA PHE A 154 26.42 -7.91 -25.87
C PHE A 154 27.29 -9.14 -25.54
N SER A 155 26.99 -9.84 -24.44
CA SER A 155 27.69 -11.08 -24.05
C SER A 155 27.58 -12.16 -25.14
N VAL A 156 26.38 -12.35 -25.70
CA VAL A 156 26.11 -13.29 -26.80
C VAL A 156 26.92 -12.92 -28.04
N ASN A 157 26.95 -11.64 -28.42
CA ASN A 157 27.71 -11.18 -29.58
C ASN A 157 29.22 -11.38 -29.40
N ARG A 158 29.76 -11.11 -28.21
CA ARG A 158 31.17 -11.32 -27.89
C ARG A 158 31.56 -12.80 -27.89
N ARG A 159 30.67 -13.68 -27.44
CA ARG A 159 30.88 -15.14 -27.38
C ARG A 159 30.35 -15.89 -28.61
N ARG A 160 29.97 -15.19 -29.69
CA ARG A 160 29.29 -15.79 -30.86
C ARG A 160 30.06 -16.92 -31.52
N LYS A 161 31.38 -16.79 -31.70
CA LYS A 161 32.24 -17.86 -32.26
C LYS A 161 32.25 -19.10 -31.36
N GLN A 162 32.37 -18.93 -30.06
CA GLN A 162 32.35 -20.02 -29.07
C GLN A 162 31.00 -20.74 -29.00
N ILE A 163 29.90 -20.00 -29.15
CA ILE A 163 28.55 -20.59 -29.23
C ILE A 163 28.44 -21.43 -30.51
N GLY A 164 28.94 -20.93 -31.63
CA GLY A 164 28.99 -21.65 -32.91
C GLY A 164 29.79 -22.95 -32.83
N THR A 165 30.97 -22.93 -32.20
CA THR A 165 31.80 -24.14 -32.01
C THR A 165 31.13 -25.15 -31.08
N ARG A 166 30.56 -24.72 -29.95
CA ARG A 166 29.79 -25.63 -29.06
C ARG A 166 28.60 -26.28 -29.79
N ARG A 167 27.90 -25.51 -30.63
CA ARG A 167 26.79 -26.02 -31.46
C ARG A 167 27.29 -27.01 -32.53
N ALA A 168 28.47 -26.81 -33.11
CA ALA A 168 29.08 -27.74 -34.05
C ALA A 168 29.54 -29.05 -33.37
N LEU A 169 29.94 -28.98 -32.09
CA LEU A 169 30.29 -30.14 -31.26
C LEU A 169 29.06 -30.90 -30.70
N GLY A 170 27.84 -30.50 -31.07
CA GLY A 170 26.61 -31.22 -30.71
C GLY A 170 25.77 -30.62 -29.60
N ALA A 171 26.10 -29.43 -29.06
CA ALA A 171 25.26 -28.77 -28.06
C ALA A 171 23.86 -28.45 -28.62
N SER A 172 22.82 -28.80 -27.86
CA SER A 172 21.44 -28.50 -28.26
C SER A 172 21.14 -26.99 -28.13
N ARG A 173 20.07 -26.53 -28.79
CA ARG A 173 19.60 -25.14 -28.63
C ARG A 173 19.19 -24.86 -27.16
N PHE A 174 18.67 -25.89 -26.50
CA PHE A 174 18.25 -25.81 -25.10
C PHE A 174 19.44 -25.65 -24.16
N ASP A 175 20.57 -26.32 -24.42
CA ASP A 175 21.78 -26.19 -23.59
C ASP A 175 22.36 -24.77 -23.62
N ILE A 176 22.37 -24.14 -24.80
CA ILE A 176 22.80 -22.75 -24.94
C ILE A 176 21.82 -21.81 -24.22
N MET A 177 20.51 -22.01 -24.38
CA MET A 177 19.49 -21.22 -23.69
C MET A 177 19.63 -21.33 -22.16
N LYS A 178 19.72 -22.56 -21.64
CA LYS A 178 19.84 -22.87 -20.21
C LYS A 178 21.10 -22.24 -19.63
N HIS A 179 22.21 -22.24 -20.37
CA HIS A 179 23.45 -21.61 -19.92
C HIS A 179 23.27 -20.10 -19.66
N PHE A 180 22.69 -19.36 -20.62
CA PHE A 180 22.44 -17.92 -20.45
C PHE A 180 21.37 -17.63 -19.38
N MET A 181 20.34 -18.47 -19.27
CA MET A 181 19.33 -18.33 -18.21
C MET A 181 19.93 -18.59 -16.82
N LEU A 182 20.82 -19.57 -16.67
CA LEU A 182 21.52 -19.84 -15.41
C LEU A 182 22.54 -18.75 -15.04
N GLU A 183 23.28 -18.24 -16.03
CA GLU A 183 24.20 -17.10 -15.82
C GLU A 183 23.40 -15.89 -15.30
N ASN A 184 22.26 -15.58 -15.93
CA ASN A 184 21.36 -14.52 -15.47
C ASN A 184 20.71 -14.83 -14.12
N PHE A 185 20.32 -16.07 -13.86
CA PHE A 185 19.78 -16.50 -12.58
C PHE A 185 20.74 -16.21 -11.44
N LEU A 186 22.01 -16.61 -11.56
CA LEU A 186 23.01 -16.37 -10.53
C LEU A 186 23.25 -14.87 -10.29
N VAL A 187 23.38 -14.09 -11.37
CA VAL A 187 23.61 -12.63 -11.27
C VAL A 187 22.39 -11.92 -10.67
N THR A 188 21.19 -12.26 -11.12
CA THR A 188 19.94 -11.66 -10.63
C THR A 188 19.74 -12.02 -9.16
N SER A 189 19.91 -13.29 -8.78
CA SER A 189 19.75 -13.72 -7.39
C SER A 189 20.78 -13.05 -6.46
N ALA A 190 22.04 -12.91 -6.87
CA ALA A 190 23.04 -12.19 -6.08
C ALA A 190 22.68 -10.71 -5.89
N GLY A 191 22.26 -10.04 -6.97
CA GLY A 191 21.79 -8.65 -6.90
C GLY A 191 20.55 -8.49 -6.02
N LEU A 192 19.65 -9.46 -6.04
CA LEU A 192 18.41 -9.46 -5.28
C LEU A 192 18.67 -9.61 -3.77
N VAL A 193 19.60 -10.50 -3.38
CA VAL A 193 20.02 -10.67 -1.98
C VAL A 193 20.62 -9.37 -1.44
N LEU A 194 21.51 -8.72 -2.20
CA LEU A 194 22.11 -7.44 -1.82
C LEU A 194 21.10 -6.29 -1.76
N GLY A 195 20.17 -6.26 -2.73
CA GLY A 195 19.10 -5.27 -2.78
C GLY A 195 18.13 -5.38 -1.62
N VAL A 196 17.71 -6.61 -1.29
CA VAL A 196 16.84 -6.89 -0.13
C VAL A 196 17.55 -6.54 1.18
N GLY A 197 18.81 -6.96 1.34
CA GLY A 197 19.60 -6.61 2.52
C GLY A 197 19.69 -5.09 2.73
N SER A 198 19.98 -4.36 1.65
CA SER A 198 20.01 -2.89 1.67
C SER A 198 18.63 -2.27 1.97
N SER A 199 17.57 -2.82 1.38
CA SER A 199 16.19 -2.31 1.59
C SER A 199 15.72 -2.51 3.03
N ILE A 200 16.02 -3.66 3.64
CA ILE A 200 15.71 -3.93 5.05
C ILE A 200 16.51 -2.99 5.95
N ALA A 201 17.81 -2.82 5.70
CA ALA A 201 18.65 -1.91 6.48
C ALA A 201 18.14 -0.46 6.42
N LEU A 202 17.78 0.01 5.21
CA LEU A 202 17.19 1.33 5.01
C LEU A 202 15.82 1.44 5.70
N ASN A 203 14.99 0.40 5.66
CA ASN A 203 13.69 0.41 6.33
C ASN A 203 13.83 0.55 7.86
N ILE A 204 14.73 -0.23 8.46
CA ILE A 204 15.00 -0.16 9.91
C ILE A 204 15.46 1.25 10.29
N TRP A 205 16.38 1.82 9.52
CA TRP A 205 16.88 3.17 9.75
C TRP A 205 15.77 4.23 9.61
N LEU A 206 14.89 4.11 8.61
CA LEU A 206 13.79 5.05 8.39
C LEU A 206 12.71 4.95 9.48
N VAL A 207 12.40 3.74 9.93
CA VAL A 207 11.43 3.50 11.01
C VAL A 207 11.93 4.13 12.31
N ASP A 208 13.22 3.98 12.62
CA ASP A 208 13.83 4.56 13.82
C ASP A 208 13.90 6.10 13.75
N ALA A 209 14.34 6.64 12.61
CA ALA A 209 14.49 8.08 12.43
C ALA A 209 13.15 8.85 12.38
N PHE A 210 12.09 8.26 11.83
CA PHE A 210 10.81 8.94 11.57
C PHE A 210 9.62 8.36 12.33
N SER A 211 9.83 7.41 13.25
CA SER A 211 8.77 6.74 14.02
C SER A 211 7.64 6.17 13.12
N LEU A 212 8.01 5.67 11.94
CA LEU A 212 7.05 5.18 10.95
C LEU A 212 6.53 3.78 11.31
N PRO A 213 5.31 3.43 10.89
CA PRO A 213 4.82 2.05 10.99
C PRO A 213 5.74 1.09 10.22
N ARG A 214 6.00 -0.09 10.81
CA ARG A 214 6.78 -1.13 10.16
C ARG A 214 6.05 -1.66 8.94
N ILE A 215 6.76 -1.82 7.83
CA ILE A 215 6.21 -2.42 6.61
C ILE A 215 5.90 -3.90 6.89
N GLY A 216 4.78 -4.39 6.38
CA GLY A 216 4.43 -5.80 6.48
C GLY A 216 5.53 -6.70 5.89
N TRP A 217 5.91 -7.75 6.61
CA TRP A 217 7.02 -8.64 6.21
C TRP A 217 6.83 -9.26 4.81
N TYR A 218 5.58 -9.40 4.37
CA TYR A 218 5.22 -10.04 3.09
C TYR A 218 5.52 -9.18 1.85
N TYR A 219 5.65 -7.85 1.99
CA TYR A 219 5.88 -6.98 0.83
C TYR A 219 7.24 -7.23 0.18
N ILE A 220 8.28 -7.49 0.98
CA ILE A 220 9.65 -7.70 0.48
C ILE A 220 9.76 -9.01 -0.33
N PRO A 221 9.31 -10.18 0.17
CA PRO A 221 9.29 -11.41 -0.62
C PRO A 221 8.47 -11.31 -1.90
N VAL A 222 7.32 -10.62 -1.86
CA VAL A 222 6.49 -10.45 -3.07
C VAL A 222 7.21 -9.61 -4.11
N ALA A 223 7.79 -8.46 -3.72
CA ALA A 223 8.57 -7.63 -4.63
C ALA A 223 9.79 -8.37 -5.19
N MET A 224 10.46 -9.16 -4.36
CA MET A 224 11.58 -10.01 -4.73
C MET A 224 11.21 -10.99 -5.85
N VAL A 225 10.10 -11.72 -5.67
CA VAL A 225 9.62 -12.68 -6.68
C VAL A 225 9.26 -11.96 -7.99
N ILE A 226 8.57 -10.83 -7.92
CA ILE A 226 8.18 -10.05 -9.11
C ILE A 226 9.42 -9.58 -9.88
N LEU A 227 10.39 -8.96 -9.20
CA LEU A 227 11.61 -8.47 -9.84
C LEU A 227 12.46 -9.60 -10.42
N TRP A 228 12.53 -10.74 -9.72
CA TRP A 228 13.21 -11.92 -10.23
C TRP A 228 12.56 -12.47 -11.50
N VAL A 229 11.23 -12.60 -11.53
CA VAL A 229 10.47 -13.03 -12.72
C VAL A 229 10.68 -12.07 -13.89
N VAL A 230 10.61 -10.76 -13.65
CA VAL A 230 10.86 -9.74 -14.70
C VAL A 230 12.29 -9.85 -15.23
N GLY A 231 13.28 -10.02 -14.34
CA GLY A 231 14.68 -10.22 -14.72
C GLY A 231 14.89 -11.47 -15.58
N GLN A 232 14.23 -12.58 -15.27
CA GLN A 232 14.29 -13.79 -16.11
C GLN A 232 13.57 -13.59 -17.46
N ALA A 233 12.39 -12.98 -17.45
CA ALA A 233 11.62 -12.70 -18.66
C ALA A 233 12.40 -11.82 -19.64
N ALA A 234 13.14 -10.82 -19.13
CA ALA A 234 13.99 -9.94 -19.92
C ALA A 234 15.06 -10.73 -20.71
N VAL A 235 15.66 -11.76 -20.13
CA VAL A 235 16.73 -12.55 -20.77
C VAL A 235 16.22 -13.57 -21.77
N PHE A 236 14.94 -13.97 -21.68
CA PHE A 236 14.37 -14.99 -22.55
C PHE A 236 14.52 -14.66 -24.05
N GLY A 237 14.30 -13.39 -24.43
CA GLY A 237 14.44 -12.93 -25.82
C GLY A 237 15.88 -13.07 -26.37
N PRO A 238 16.89 -12.44 -25.74
CA PRO A 238 18.29 -12.57 -26.13
C PRO A 238 18.82 -14.01 -26.08
N ALA A 239 18.48 -14.78 -25.04
CA ALA A 239 18.89 -16.18 -24.92
C ALA A 239 18.34 -17.03 -26.07
N ARG A 240 17.09 -16.78 -26.48
CA ARG A 240 16.48 -17.45 -27.64
C ARG A 240 17.25 -17.13 -28.92
N LYS A 241 17.58 -15.86 -29.16
CA LYS A 241 18.41 -15.45 -30.31
C LYS A 241 19.78 -16.12 -30.29
N ALA A 242 20.41 -16.24 -29.11
CA ALA A 242 21.71 -16.92 -28.97
C ALA A 242 21.65 -18.40 -29.35
N SER A 243 20.58 -19.10 -28.93
CA SER A 243 20.39 -20.53 -29.26
C SER A 243 20.22 -20.81 -30.76
N GLN A 244 19.82 -19.81 -31.53
CA GLN A 244 19.57 -19.91 -32.97
C GLN A 244 20.82 -19.67 -33.83
N ILE A 245 21.97 -19.35 -33.22
CA ILE A 245 23.23 -19.18 -33.95
C ILE A 245 23.61 -20.49 -34.66
N SER A 246 23.85 -20.40 -35.97
CA SER A 246 24.16 -21.55 -36.84
C SER A 246 25.56 -22.12 -36.58
N PRO A 247 25.73 -23.45 -36.56
CA PRO A 247 27.04 -24.11 -36.49
C PRO A 247 27.98 -23.71 -37.63
N ALA A 248 27.44 -23.42 -38.82
CA ALA A 248 28.21 -23.07 -40.01
C ALA A 248 28.98 -21.74 -39.88
N LEU A 249 28.64 -20.90 -38.89
CA LEU A 249 29.42 -19.70 -38.56
C LEU A 249 30.80 -20.04 -37.96
N ALA A 250 31.00 -21.25 -37.43
CA ALA A 250 32.30 -21.69 -36.93
C ALA A 250 33.32 -21.92 -38.05
N THR A 251 32.88 -22.24 -39.27
CA THR A 251 33.76 -22.61 -40.40
C THR A 251 33.99 -21.48 -41.40
N ARG A 252 33.24 -20.36 -41.31
CA ARG A 252 33.30 -19.26 -42.29
C ARG A 252 34.21 -18.09 -41.88
N THR A 253 34.88 -18.14 -40.73
CA THR A 253 35.70 -17.02 -40.23
C THR A 253 37.07 -17.50 -39.75
N ALA A 254 37.74 -18.28 -40.61
CA ALA A 254 39.19 -18.47 -40.58
C ALA A 254 39.87 -17.26 -41.24
#